data_AF-A0A969NHR6-F1
#
_entry.id   AF-A0A969NHR6-F1
#
_cell.length_a   1.000
_cell.length_b   1.000
_cell.length_c   1.000
_cell.angle_alpha   90.00
_cell.angle_beta   90.00
_cell.angle_gamma   90.00
#
_symmetry.space_group_name_H-M   'P 1'
#
loop_
_entity.id
_entity.type
_entity.pdbx_description
1 polymer ?
#
loop_
_entity_poly.entity_id
_entity_poly.type
_entity_poly.pdbx_seq_one_letter_code
_entity_poly.pdbx_strand_id
1 'polypeptide(L)'
;MKKKTTILLTVLLLTFGCYKTKAQDNTLYLLHQLPQANMLNPALDYPCYYYIEIPLLSSLKFAYNNSSFTYKDFIRQGTGAQQDSLIMDFDNIYGKLKKNNYLHTELENVILGAGFHWKDYFISFRISHTLHAAFRYTKDLIGLKDGNWDPSTDSPINFHLTNNELNEISYWKFSVAASKYVSSDLRLGARLSYLKGSTNYHTKRSELDIITTEQPVSVSVATDYEVNASFPMEYDRNPDGTITSIRPVFGNFLSDFLFNSNRGLSVDFGGVYEYNEKITLSASITDVGFIWWASNSVNLHADGGITYIGEDLDQYTQNNQSQDILQILQDTIESSFRFNDTQKSYITMLPMTAFAGGSYQVNPKSKIRCNRKTFFISMVQPCHH
;
A
#
# COMPACT_ATOMS: atom_id res chain seq x y z
N MET A 1 -48.26 3.35 -12.90
CA MET A 1 -47.06 4.02 -13.45
C MET A 1 -45.94 4.21 -12.43
N LYS A 2 -46.20 4.73 -11.21
CA LYS A 2 -45.16 4.95 -10.17
C LYS A 2 -44.22 3.76 -9.89
N LYS A 3 -44.73 2.52 -9.75
CA LYS A 3 -43.91 1.31 -9.54
C LYS A 3 -42.93 0.97 -10.67
N LYS A 4 -43.30 1.21 -11.94
CA LYS A 4 -42.42 0.94 -13.09
C LYS A 4 -41.30 2.00 -13.19
N THR A 5 -41.62 3.26 -12.87
CA THR A 5 -40.64 4.35 -12.83
C THR A 5 -39.61 4.16 -11.71
N THR A 6 -40.02 3.68 -10.53
CA THR A 6 -39.07 3.36 -9.44
C THR A 6 -38.14 2.21 -9.80
N ILE A 7 -38.64 1.11 -10.40
CA ILE A 7 -37.81 -0.01 -10.83
C ILE A 7 -36.81 0.42 -11.92
N LEU A 8 -37.24 1.23 -12.88
CA LEU A 8 -36.37 1.74 -13.93
C LEU A 8 -35.28 2.66 -13.34
N LEU A 9 -35.61 3.51 -12.37
CA LEU A 9 -34.66 4.39 -11.69
C LEU A 9 -33.65 3.59 -10.84
N THR A 10 -34.09 2.52 -10.17
CA THR A 10 -33.21 1.64 -9.38
C THR A 10 -32.28 0.82 -10.26
N VAL A 11 -32.77 0.29 -11.39
CA VAL A 11 -31.94 -0.38 -12.39
C VAL A 11 -30.96 0.61 -13.03
N LEU A 12 -31.39 1.85 -13.32
CA LEU A 12 -30.54 2.90 -13.86
C LEU A 12 -29.46 3.34 -12.86
N LEU A 13 -29.76 3.44 -11.56
CA LEU A 13 -28.75 3.73 -10.51
C LEU A 13 -27.76 2.58 -10.31
N LEU A 14 -28.22 1.32 -10.39
CA LEU A 14 -27.36 0.13 -10.33
C LEU A 14 -26.48 -0.01 -11.57
N THR A 15 -26.95 0.38 -12.76
CA THR A 15 -26.14 0.37 -13.99
C THR A 15 -25.21 1.58 -14.11
N PHE A 16 -25.62 2.77 -13.64
CA PHE A 16 -24.75 3.96 -13.60
C PHE A 16 -23.65 3.87 -12.52
N GLY A 17 -23.89 3.15 -11.41
CA GLY A 17 -22.88 2.94 -10.36
C GLY A 17 -21.69 2.06 -10.78
N CYS A 18 -21.76 1.42 -11.96
CA CYS A 18 -20.79 0.45 -12.48
C CYS A 18 -19.90 0.99 -13.62
N TYR A 19 -20.04 2.26 -14.02
CA TYR A 19 -19.19 2.84 -15.06
C TYR A 19 -17.79 3.20 -14.54
N LYS A 20 -16.78 2.54 -15.13
CA LYS A 20 -15.35 2.92 -15.21
C LYS A 20 -14.74 3.61 -13.99
N THR A 21 -14.94 3.08 -12.79
CA THR A 21 -14.07 3.39 -11.65
C THR A 21 -13.18 2.20 -11.35
N LYS A 22 -11.88 2.41 -11.09
CA LYS A 22 -10.95 1.35 -10.66
C LYS A 22 -11.36 0.82 -9.28
N ALA A 23 -12.34 -0.08 -9.22
CA ALA A 23 -12.85 -0.70 -8.00
C ALA A 23 -12.33 -2.13 -7.88
N GLN A 24 -12.14 -2.60 -6.65
CA GLN A 24 -11.84 -4.00 -6.35
C GLN A 24 -13.11 -4.69 -5.87
N ASP A 25 -13.40 -5.86 -6.44
CA ASP A 25 -14.45 -6.74 -5.93
C ASP A 25 -13.93 -7.47 -4.69
N ASN A 26 -14.67 -7.40 -3.58
CA ASN A 26 -14.34 -8.16 -2.37
C ASN A 26 -15.54 -9.02 -1.96
N THR A 27 -15.64 -10.23 -2.51
CA THR A 27 -16.79 -11.12 -2.30
C THR A 27 -17.10 -11.36 -0.81
N LEU A 28 -16.08 -11.36 0.06
CA LEU A 28 -16.23 -11.53 1.51
C LEU A 28 -17.15 -10.49 2.15
N TYR A 29 -17.11 -9.22 1.67
CA TYR A 29 -17.94 -8.14 2.21
C TYR A 29 -19.43 -8.46 2.13
N LEU A 30 -19.84 -9.20 1.09
CA LEU A 30 -21.23 -9.55 0.88
C LEU A 30 -21.63 -10.80 1.63
N LEU A 31 -20.70 -11.60 2.15
CA LEU A 31 -20.97 -12.86 2.87
C LEU A 31 -21.31 -12.59 4.33
N HIS A 32 -22.43 -11.89 4.59
CA HIS A 32 -22.89 -11.49 5.93
C HIS A 32 -23.04 -12.65 6.94
N GLN A 33 -23.04 -13.89 6.48
CA GLN A 33 -23.12 -15.09 7.32
C GLN A 33 -21.75 -15.57 7.81
N LEU A 34 -20.64 -14.93 7.42
CA LEU A 34 -19.29 -15.28 7.85
C LEU A 34 -18.82 -14.30 8.93
N PRO A 35 -18.26 -14.77 10.07
CA PRO A 35 -17.70 -13.88 11.09
C PRO A 35 -16.63 -12.93 10.55
N GLN A 36 -15.92 -13.35 9.51
CA GLN A 36 -14.92 -12.57 8.80
C GLN A 36 -15.50 -11.36 8.07
N ALA A 37 -16.77 -11.39 7.64
CA ALA A 37 -17.39 -10.24 7.01
C ALA A 37 -17.54 -9.07 7.99
N ASN A 38 -17.67 -9.34 9.31
CA ASN A 38 -17.63 -8.31 10.34
C ASN A 38 -16.34 -7.50 10.28
N MET A 39 -15.20 -8.07 9.85
CA MET A 39 -13.94 -7.32 9.64
C MET A 39 -14.16 -6.08 8.76
N LEU A 40 -14.97 -6.22 7.72
CA LEU A 40 -15.17 -5.20 6.71
C LEU A 40 -16.38 -4.30 7.01
N ASN A 41 -17.29 -4.73 7.90
CA ASN A 41 -18.42 -3.92 8.34
C ASN A 41 -18.77 -4.26 9.80
N PRO A 42 -18.52 -3.33 10.76
CA PRO A 42 -18.78 -3.60 12.18
C PRO A 42 -20.27 -3.77 12.51
N ALA A 43 -21.20 -3.41 11.62
CA ALA A 43 -22.63 -3.62 11.82
C ALA A 43 -23.05 -5.08 11.64
N LEU A 44 -22.28 -5.90 10.91
CA LEU A 44 -22.64 -7.29 10.67
C LEU A 44 -22.54 -8.11 11.96
N ASP A 45 -23.56 -8.92 12.25
CA ASP A 45 -23.53 -9.92 13.30
C ASP A 45 -23.30 -11.31 12.73
N TYR A 46 -23.32 -12.31 13.62
CA TYR A 46 -23.22 -13.70 13.25
C TYR A 46 -24.49 -14.45 13.73
N PRO A 47 -25.14 -15.27 12.89
CA PRO A 47 -26.38 -15.94 13.28
C PRO A 47 -26.26 -16.90 14.47
N CYS A 48 -25.06 -17.40 14.76
CA CYS A 48 -24.82 -18.24 15.93
C CYS A 48 -24.56 -17.38 17.19
N TYR A 49 -24.91 -17.92 18.36
CA TYR A 49 -24.79 -17.21 19.65
C TYR A 49 -23.37 -16.75 19.99
N TYR A 50 -22.36 -17.52 19.59
CA TYR A 50 -20.95 -17.23 19.82
C TYR A 50 -20.09 -17.73 18.65
N TYR A 51 -18.91 -17.14 18.48
CA TYR A 51 -17.85 -17.68 17.64
C TYR A 51 -16.48 -17.40 18.27
N ILE A 52 -15.49 -18.22 17.92
CA ILE A 52 -14.08 -18.06 18.30
C ILE A 52 -13.22 -18.22 17.04
N GLU A 53 -12.29 -17.29 16.82
CA GLU A 53 -11.24 -17.36 15.80
C GLU A 53 -9.92 -17.67 16.51
N ILE A 54 -9.26 -18.78 16.16
CA ILE A 54 -7.99 -19.21 16.80
C ILE A 54 -6.80 -19.18 15.83
N PRO A 55 -5.57 -18.93 16.31
CA PRO A 55 -4.38 -18.86 15.47
C PRO A 55 -4.22 -20.09 14.55
N LEU A 56 -3.61 -19.91 13.37
CA LEU A 56 -3.33 -20.93 12.34
C LEU A 56 -4.55 -21.51 11.60
N LEU A 57 -5.74 -21.55 12.21
CA LEU A 57 -7.01 -21.87 11.56
C LEU A 57 -7.81 -20.60 11.20
N SER A 58 -7.45 -19.47 11.81
CA SER A 58 -8.05 -18.16 11.57
C SER A 58 -7.68 -17.60 10.20
N SER A 59 -8.54 -16.70 9.72
CA SER A 59 -8.54 -16.24 8.34
C SER A 59 -7.32 -15.39 7.98
N LEU A 60 -6.59 -15.85 6.96
CA LEU A 60 -5.58 -15.08 6.24
C LEU A 60 -6.25 -14.33 5.10
N LYS A 61 -6.15 -13.01 5.10
CA LYS A 61 -6.55 -12.18 3.98
C LYS A 61 -5.29 -11.70 3.27
N PHE A 62 -5.17 -12.06 1.99
CA PHE A 62 -4.16 -11.55 1.10
C PHE A 62 -4.86 -10.89 -0.09
N ALA A 63 -4.53 -9.63 -0.35
CA ALA A 63 -4.99 -8.92 -1.53
C ALA A 63 -3.79 -8.31 -2.26
N TYR A 64 -3.79 -8.44 -3.58
CA TYR A 64 -2.76 -7.93 -4.48
C TYR A 64 -3.44 -7.23 -5.66
N ASN A 65 -2.93 -6.05 -6.02
CA ASN A 65 -3.42 -5.27 -7.15
C ASN A 65 -2.25 -4.57 -7.83
N ASN A 66 -2.19 -4.62 -9.15
CA ASN A 66 -1.29 -3.79 -9.93
C ASN A 66 -2.02 -3.19 -11.15
N SER A 67 -1.48 -2.10 -11.71
CA SER A 67 -2.12 -1.37 -12.81
C SER A 67 -1.67 -1.73 -14.23
N SER A 68 -0.69 -2.62 -14.36
CA SER A 68 0.27 -2.55 -15.47
C SER A 68 0.59 -3.88 -16.13
N PHE A 69 0.52 -4.99 -15.41
CA PHE A 69 0.83 -6.30 -15.96
C PHE A 69 0.03 -7.43 -15.28
N THR A 70 -0.16 -8.51 -16.01
CA THR A 70 -0.74 -9.75 -15.48
C THR A 70 0.36 -10.78 -15.25
N TYR A 71 0.07 -11.83 -14.48
CA TYR A 71 1.02 -12.92 -14.25
C TYR A 71 1.56 -13.53 -15.56
N LYS A 72 0.72 -13.65 -16.60
CA LYS A 72 1.11 -14.18 -17.92
C LYS A 72 2.03 -13.25 -18.70
N ASP A 73 2.06 -11.97 -18.34
CA ASP A 73 2.97 -11.01 -18.96
C ASP A 73 4.35 -11.08 -18.34
N PHE A 74 4.42 -11.46 -17.06
CA PHE A 74 5.64 -11.56 -16.28
C PHE A 74 6.37 -12.89 -16.52
N ILE A 75 5.63 -14.00 -16.62
CA ILE A 75 6.20 -15.35 -16.75
C ILE A 75 5.75 -16.00 -18.06
N ARG A 76 6.71 -16.45 -18.85
CA ARG A 76 6.47 -17.31 -20.01
C ARG A 76 7.33 -18.57 -19.99
N GLN A 77 6.93 -19.56 -20.78
CA GLN A 77 7.79 -20.71 -21.01
C GLN A 77 9.01 -20.27 -21.85
N GLY A 78 10.19 -20.74 -21.45
CA GLY A 78 11.42 -20.50 -22.19
C GLY A 78 11.37 -21.20 -23.54
N THR A 79 12.28 -20.80 -24.42
CA THR A 79 12.42 -21.34 -25.78
C THR A 79 13.84 -21.87 -25.97
N GLY A 80 14.07 -22.74 -26.96
CA GLY A 80 15.40 -23.31 -27.20
C GLY A 80 15.91 -24.13 -26.01
N ALA A 81 17.06 -23.75 -25.45
CA ALA A 81 17.68 -24.44 -24.31
C ALA A 81 16.94 -24.24 -22.97
N GLN A 82 15.94 -23.36 -22.91
CA GLN A 82 15.16 -23.07 -21.69
C GLN A 82 13.71 -23.59 -21.77
N GLN A 83 13.40 -24.51 -22.67
CA GLN A 83 12.03 -25.00 -22.92
C GLN A 83 11.37 -25.69 -21.71
N ASP A 84 12.18 -26.22 -20.80
CA ASP A 84 11.77 -26.82 -19.53
C ASP A 84 11.65 -25.81 -18.38
N SER A 85 11.94 -24.53 -18.65
CA SER A 85 12.03 -23.48 -17.65
C SER A 85 10.97 -22.40 -17.85
N LEU A 86 10.55 -21.79 -16.73
CA LEU A 86 9.79 -20.55 -16.75
C LEU A 86 10.76 -19.38 -16.69
N ILE A 87 10.63 -18.45 -17.62
CA ILE A 87 11.49 -17.27 -17.72
C ILE A 87 10.70 -15.99 -17.46
N MET A 88 11.36 -15.03 -16.81
CA MET A 88 10.82 -13.70 -16.59
C MET A 88 11.06 -12.85 -17.83
N ASP A 89 10.00 -12.27 -18.39
CA ASP A 89 10.07 -11.48 -19.62
C ASP A 89 10.04 -9.97 -19.31
N PHE A 90 11.19 -9.44 -18.89
CA PHE A 90 11.35 -8.02 -18.52
C PHE A 90 11.02 -7.05 -19.66
N ASP A 91 11.28 -7.43 -20.91
CA ASP A 91 11.00 -6.57 -22.07
C ASP A 91 9.50 -6.50 -22.38
N ASN A 92 8.80 -7.65 -22.31
CA ASN A 92 7.35 -7.69 -22.45
C ASN A 92 6.66 -6.91 -21.30
N ILE A 93 7.17 -6.99 -20.07
CA ILE A 93 6.67 -6.20 -18.95
C ILE A 93 6.88 -4.71 -19.22
N TYR A 94 8.11 -4.31 -19.57
CA TYR A 94 8.46 -2.92 -19.82
C TYR A 94 7.59 -2.29 -20.92
N GLY A 95 7.31 -3.04 -21.99
CA GLY A 95 6.39 -2.64 -23.05
C GLY A 95 4.96 -2.37 -22.59
N LYS A 96 4.50 -3.01 -21.50
CA LYS A 96 3.15 -2.86 -20.94
C LYS A 96 3.05 -1.81 -19.83
N LEU A 97 4.17 -1.34 -19.30
CA LEU A 97 4.18 -0.30 -18.28
C LEU A 97 3.61 1.01 -18.83
N LYS A 98 2.78 1.66 -18.02
CA LYS A 98 2.33 3.04 -18.23
C LYS A 98 3.40 3.99 -17.68
N LYS A 99 3.33 5.28 -18.00
CA LYS A 99 4.24 6.29 -17.42
C LYS A 99 4.32 6.18 -15.89
N ASN A 100 3.16 6.09 -15.24
CA ASN A 100 3.01 5.87 -13.81
C ASN A 100 2.22 4.58 -13.55
N ASN A 101 2.77 3.74 -12.69
CA ASN A 101 2.26 2.43 -12.34
C ASN A 101 2.04 2.38 -10.83
N TYR A 102 1.16 1.48 -10.38
CA TYR A 102 1.04 1.19 -8.96
C TYR A 102 0.98 -0.32 -8.74
N LEU A 103 1.52 -0.71 -7.59
CA LEU A 103 1.43 -2.01 -6.99
C LEU A 103 0.91 -1.82 -5.57
N HIS A 104 -0.06 -2.61 -5.15
CA HIS A 104 -0.59 -2.61 -3.80
C HIS A 104 -0.77 -4.03 -3.29
N THR A 105 -0.30 -4.26 -2.07
CA THR A 105 -0.44 -5.52 -1.35
C THR A 105 -1.01 -5.22 0.03
N GLU A 106 -1.97 -6.02 0.45
CA GLU A 106 -2.58 -5.99 1.77
C GLU A 106 -2.56 -7.40 2.34
N LEU A 107 -2.01 -7.54 3.54
CA LEU A 107 -2.00 -8.77 4.31
C LEU A 107 -2.66 -8.50 5.65
N GLU A 108 -3.67 -9.27 6.01
CA GLU A 108 -4.31 -9.21 7.31
C GLU A 108 -4.42 -10.61 7.90
N ASN A 109 -3.84 -10.76 9.08
CA ASN A 109 -3.77 -12.01 9.82
C ASN A 109 -4.59 -11.84 11.09
N VAL A 110 -5.72 -12.52 11.19
CA VAL A 110 -6.47 -12.56 12.44
C VAL A 110 -5.80 -13.56 13.37
N ILE A 111 -5.39 -13.11 14.56
CA ILE A 111 -4.70 -13.97 15.54
C ILE A 111 -5.71 -14.54 16.51
N LEU A 112 -6.60 -13.69 17.04
CA LEU A 112 -7.63 -14.10 17.96
C LEU A 112 -8.89 -13.26 17.71
N GLY A 113 -10.05 -13.87 17.81
CA GLY A 113 -11.31 -13.15 17.74
C GLY A 113 -12.42 -13.89 18.46
N ALA A 114 -13.38 -13.13 18.98
CA ALA A 114 -14.58 -13.68 19.57
C ALA A 114 -15.74 -12.72 19.37
N GLY A 115 -16.96 -13.23 19.32
CA GLY A 115 -18.15 -12.39 19.35
C GLY A 115 -19.33 -13.11 19.98
N PHE A 116 -20.21 -12.35 20.61
CA PHE A 116 -21.37 -12.84 21.31
C PHE A 116 -22.50 -11.80 21.34
N HIS A 117 -23.73 -12.29 21.52
CA HIS A 117 -24.88 -11.43 21.77
C HIS A 117 -25.01 -11.11 23.26
N TRP A 118 -25.24 -9.84 23.59
CA TRP A 118 -25.56 -9.36 24.92
C TRP A 118 -26.70 -8.36 24.85
N LYS A 119 -27.88 -8.76 25.34
CA LYS A 119 -29.14 -8.03 25.13
C LYS A 119 -29.35 -7.78 23.62
N ASP A 120 -29.65 -6.54 23.23
CA ASP A 120 -29.87 -6.14 21.83
C ASP A 120 -28.58 -5.84 21.07
N TYR A 121 -27.42 -6.06 21.69
CA TYR A 121 -26.12 -5.80 21.09
C TYR A 121 -25.45 -7.10 20.67
N PHE A 122 -24.76 -7.05 19.53
CA PHE A 122 -23.69 -7.99 19.21
C PHE A 122 -22.36 -7.31 19.52
N ILE A 123 -21.54 -7.94 20.35
CA ILE A 123 -20.24 -7.45 20.75
C ILE A 123 -19.18 -8.39 20.16
N SER A 124 -18.13 -7.84 19.56
CA SER A 124 -16.99 -8.61 19.09
C SER A 124 -15.65 -8.02 19.50
N PHE A 125 -14.67 -8.90 19.70
CA PHE A 125 -13.30 -8.59 20.05
C PHE A 125 -12.38 -9.20 19.00
N ARG A 126 -11.31 -8.51 18.63
CA ARG A 126 -10.33 -9.04 17.67
C ARG A 126 -8.92 -8.53 17.93
N ILE A 127 -7.95 -9.43 17.79
CA ILE A 127 -6.53 -9.14 17.69
C ILE A 127 -6.09 -9.58 16.29
N SER A 128 -5.57 -8.65 15.50
CA SER A 128 -5.02 -8.94 14.19
C SER A 128 -3.71 -8.22 13.95
N HIS A 129 -2.95 -8.72 12.97
CA HIS A 129 -1.78 -8.05 12.42
C HIS A 129 -2.06 -7.67 10.96
N THR A 130 -1.83 -6.41 10.61
CA THR A 130 -2.10 -5.86 9.29
C THR A 130 -0.82 -5.29 8.69
N LEU A 131 -0.56 -5.59 7.43
CA LEU A 131 0.48 -4.99 6.60
C LEU A 131 -0.18 -4.43 5.34
N HIS A 132 0.03 -3.14 5.08
CA HIS A 132 -0.26 -2.53 3.79
C HIS A 132 1.06 -2.09 3.15
N ALA A 133 1.27 -2.48 1.89
CA ALA A 133 2.35 -1.98 1.07
C ALA A 133 1.77 -1.41 -0.22
N ALA A 134 2.14 -0.20 -0.58
CA ALA A 134 1.79 0.46 -1.83
C ALA A 134 3.04 1.05 -2.45
N PHE A 135 3.32 0.67 -3.68
CA PHE A 135 4.45 1.17 -4.45
C PHE A 135 3.93 1.83 -5.73
N ARG A 136 4.12 3.14 -5.86
CA ARG A 136 3.97 3.85 -7.12
C ARG A 136 5.33 3.93 -7.78
N TYR A 137 5.37 3.63 -9.06
CA TYR A 137 6.62 3.61 -9.80
C TYR A 137 6.46 4.05 -11.24
N THR A 138 7.47 4.75 -11.73
CA THR A 138 7.54 5.22 -13.11
C THR A 138 7.96 4.09 -14.03
N LYS A 139 7.63 4.21 -15.32
CA LYS A 139 8.20 3.32 -16.34
C LYS A 139 9.72 3.44 -16.39
N ASP A 140 10.20 4.67 -16.28
CA ASP A 140 11.60 5.07 -16.32
C ASP A 140 12.43 4.35 -15.25
N LEU A 141 11.86 4.08 -14.07
CA LEU A 141 12.53 3.29 -13.02
C LEU A 141 12.93 1.90 -13.52
N ILE A 142 12.08 1.24 -14.30
CA ILE A 142 12.39 -0.06 -14.90
C ILE A 142 13.28 0.10 -16.13
N GLY A 143 13.16 1.22 -16.85
CA GLY A 143 13.99 1.57 -18.00
C GLY A 143 15.45 1.82 -17.66
N LEU A 144 15.79 2.14 -16.39
CA LEU A 144 17.18 2.26 -15.93
C LEU A 144 18.03 1.02 -16.26
N LYS A 145 17.42 -0.16 -16.39
CA LYS A 145 18.09 -1.41 -16.78
C LYS A 145 18.79 -1.32 -18.14
N ASP A 146 18.30 -0.46 -19.02
CA ASP A 146 18.77 -0.30 -20.40
C ASP A 146 19.89 0.74 -20.51
N GLY A 147 20.22 1.45 -19.41
CA GLY A 147 21.20 2.52 -19.39
C GLY A 147 20.66 3.84 -19.95
N ASN A 148 21.46 4.90 -19.83
CA ASN A 148 21.09 6.26 -20.21
C ASN A 148 21.50 6.64 -21.65
N TRP A 149 21.81 5.65 -22.49
CA TRP A 149 22.19 5.83 -23.89
C TRP A 149 21.53 4.76 -24.76
N ASP A 150 20.90 5.17 -25.86
CA ASP A 150 20.35 4.25 -26.85
C ASP A 150 21.38 3.99 -27.96
N PRO A 151 22.03 2.81 -28.01
CA PRO A 151 23.02 2.51 -29.04
C PRO A 151 22.41 2.36 -30.45
N SER A 152 21.09 2.20 -30.57
CA SER A 152 20.43 2.03 -31.88
C SER A 152 20.16 3.34 -32.58
N THR A 153 19.92 4.40 -31.81
CA THR A 153 19.69 5.77 -32.32
C THR A 153 20.86 6.71 -32.06
N ASP A 154 21.86 6.24 -31.31
CA ASP A 154 23.02 6.99 -30.83
C ASP A 154 22.62 8.28 -30.12
N SER A 155 21.67 8.16 -29.19
CA SER A 155 21.07 9.32 -28.51
C SER A 155 20.90 9.12 -27.01
N PRO A 156 20.95 10.21 -26.21
CA PRO A 156 20.79 10.11 -24.76
C PRO A 156 19.36 9.75 -24.36
N ILE A 157 19.24 8.97 -23.28
CA ILE A 157 17.97 8.66 -22.62
C ILE A 157 17.91 9.42 -21.30
N ASN A 158 16.86 10.22 -21.12
CA ASN A 158 16.55 10.88 -19.87
C ASN A 158 15.58 10.03 -19.04
N PHE A 159 15.77 10.01 -17.73
CA PHE A 159 14.89 9.32 -16.80
C PHE A 159 14.22 10.30 -15.85
N HIS A 160 12.89 10.31 -15.90
CA HIS A 160 12.05 11.11 -15.01
C HIS A 160 11.47 10.19 -13.93
N LEU A 161 12.16 10.12 -12.80
CA LEU A 161 11.89 9.21 -11.69
C LEU A 161 11.04 9.86 -10.58
N THR A 162 10.45 11.02 -10.87
CA THR A 162 9.52 11.71 -9.97
C THR A 162 8.23 10.91 -9.77
N ASN A 163 7.75 10.85 -8.52
CA ASN A 163 6.61 10.04 -8.04
C ASN A 163 6.86 8.53 -7.88
N ASN A 164 8.11 8.11 -7.77
CA ASN A 164 8.44 6.78 -7.25
C ASN A 164 8.25 6.77 -5.72
N GLU A 165 7.11 6.28 -5.22
CA GLU A 165 6.73 6.35 -3.81
C GLU A 165 6.53 4.95 -3.24
N LEU A 166 7.20 4.64 -2.13
CA LEU A 166 6.92 3.45 -1.33
C LEU A 166 6.21 3.86 -0.04
N ASN A 167 5.10 3.19 0.24
CA ASN A 167 4.30 3.37 1.43
C ASN A 167 4.00 2.01 2.04
N GLU A 168 4.66 1.70 3.14
CA GLU A 168 4.50 0.48 3.93
C GLU A 168 4.04 0.85 5.34
N ILE A 169 3.05 0.14 5.86
CA ILE A 169 2.62 0.26 7.25
C ILE A 169 2.21 -1.11 7.77
N SER A 170 2.85 -1.54 8.85
CA SER A 170 2.62 -2.81 9.53
C SER A 170 2.29 -2.55 10.99
N TYR A 171 1.24 -3.17 11.51
CA TYR A 171 0.78 -2.92 12.87
C TYR A 171 -0.13 -4.01 13.41
N TRP A 172 -0.14 -4.12 14.74
CA TRP A 172 -1.11 -4.91 15.48
C TRP A 172 -2.34 -4.07 15.82
N LYS A 173 -3.52 -4.69 15.73
CA LYS A 173 -4.82 -4.06 15.94
C LYS A 173 -5.59 -4.83 17.01
N PHE A 174 -5.90 -4.15 18.11
CA PHE A 174 -6.68 -4.66 19.23
C PHE A 174 -8.03 -3.96 19.26
N SER A 175 -9.09 -4.69 18.92
CA SER A 175 -10.38 -4.10 18.57
C SER A 175 -11.52 -4.58 19.46
N VAL A 176 -12.45 -3.68 19.73
CA VAL A 176 -13.78 -3.97 20.27
C VAL A 176 -14.81 -3.33 19.34
N ALA A 177 -15.81 -4.11 18.92
CA ALA A 177 -16.93 -3.62 18.13
C ALA A 177 -18.26 -3.93 18.81
N ALA A 178 -19.24 -3.08 18.58
CA ALA A 178 -20.62 -3.28 18.99
C ALA A 178 -21.55 -2.91 17.84
N SER A 179 -22.59 -3.72 17.64
CA SER A 179 -23.66 -3.41 16.70
C SER A 179 -25.02 -3.75 17.28
N LYS A 180 -26.05 -3.01 16.83
CA LYS A 180 -27.43 -3.23 17.24
C LYS A 180 -28.40 -2.80 16.15
N TYR A 181 -29.59 -3.39 16.17
CA TYR A 181 -30.73 -2.84 15.46
C TYR A 181 -31.17 -1.52 16.13
N VAL A 182 -31.23 -0.44 15.35
CA VAL A 182 -31.73 0.87 15.77
C VAL A 182 -33.17 1.11 15.31
N SER A 183 -33.64 0.31 14.35
CA SER A 183 -35.04 0.13 13.97
C SER A 183 -35.25 -1.34 13.54
N SER A 184 -36.45 -1.71 13.10
CA SER A 184 -36.73 -3.07 12.58
C SER A 184 -35.86 -3.44 11.38
N ASP A 185 -35.44 -2.44 10.61
CA ASP A 185 -34.83 -2.65 9.29
C ASP A 185 -33.40 -2.08 9.20
N LEU A 186 -32.94 -1.35 10.22
CA LEU A 186 -31.62 -0.70 10.23
C LEU A 186 -30.78 -1.20 11.39
N ARG A 187 -29.62 -1.77 11.04
CA ARG A 187 -28.57 -2.14 11.97
C ARG A 187 -27.37 -1.23 11.79
N LEU A 188 -26.86 -0.70 12.89
CA LEU A 188 -25.65 0.11 12.92
C LEU A 188 -24.59 -0.56 13.80
N GLY A 189 -23.33 -0.33 13.47
CA GLY A 189 -22.21 -0.80 14.27
C GLY A 189 -21.02 0.14 14.22
N ALA A 190 -20.24 0.10 15.29
CA ALA A 190 -19.00 0.83 15.41
C ALA A 190 -17.91 -0.08 16.00
N ARG A 191 -16.66 0.19 15.62
CA ARG A 191 -15.47 -0.45 16.19
C ARG A 191 -14.51 0.61 16.66
N LEU A 192 -13.91 0.37 17.82
CA LEU A 192 -12.76 1.10 18.32
C LEU A 192 -11.56 0.15 18.35
N SER A 193 -10.41 0.63 17.88
CA SER A 193 -9.19 -0.15 17.83
C SER A 193 -8.01 0.62 18.42
N TYR A 194 -7.26 -0.05 19.29
CA TYR A 194 -5.93 0.36 19.69
C TYR A 194 -4.89 -0.27 18.77
N LEU A 195 -3.92 0.52 18.34
CA LEU A 195 -2.93 0.14 17.35
C LEU A 195 -1.53 0.16 17.94
N LYS A 196 -0.73 -0.84 17.58
CA LYS A 196 0.70 -0.92 17.89
C LYS A 196 1.47 -1.03 16.59
N GLY A 197 2.19 0.04 16.24
CA GLY A 197 2.96 0.11 15.00
C GLY A 197 4.18 -0.79 15.04
N SER A 198 4.30 -1.70 14.08
CA SER A 198 5.44 -2.61 13.92
C SER A 198 6.52 -1.94 13.06
N THR A 199 6.18 -1.60 11.82
CA THR A 199 7.08 -0.97 10.85
C THR A 199 6.35 0.07 10.02
N ASN A 200 7.10 1.05 9.55
CA ASN A 200 6.60 2.01 8.57
C ASN A 200 7.70 2.44 7.61
N TYR A 201 7.31 2.68 6.37
CA TYR A 201 8.06 3.43 5.38
C TYR A 201 7.06 4.34 4.64
N HIS A 202 7.32 5.63 4.57
CA HIS A 202 6.42 6.60 3.98
C HIS A 202 7.22 7.64 3.20
N THR A 203 7.17 7.55 1.87
CA THR A 203 7.69 8.59 0.99
C THR A 203 6.77 9.81 1.05
N LYS A 204 7.30 10.96 1.47
CA LYS A 204 6.61 12.25 1.47
C LYS A 204 6.86 13.04 0.20
N ARG A 205 8.09 12.99 -0.31
CA ARG A 205 8.51 13.64 -1.56
C ARG A 205 9.39 12.69 -2.34
N SER A 206 9.18 12.66 -3.65
CA SER A 206 9.90 11.79 -4.58
C SER A 206 10.14 12.56 -5.86
N GLU A 207 11.19 13.36 -5.87
CA GLU A 207 11.69 14.05 -7.06
C GLU A 207 13.10 13.54 -7.36
N LEU A 208 13.26 12.96 -8.55
CA LEU A 208 14.53 12.46 -9.03
C LEU A 208 14.50 12.52 -10.56
N ASP A 209 15.44 13.25 -11.13
CA ASP A 209 15.64 13.33 -12.57
C ASP A 209 17.10 13.00 -12.90
N ILE A 210 17.27 12.22 -13.97
CA ILE A 210 18.58 11.88 -14.54
C ILE A 210 18.55 12.32 -16.00
N ILE A 211 19.29 13.37 -16.33
CA ILE A 211 19.32 13.98 -17.65
C ILE A 211 20.69 13.74 -18.28
N THR A 212 20.71 13.16 -19.46
CA THR A 212 21.93 12.91 -20.23
C THR A 212 21.97 13.84 -21.45
N THR A 213 23.11 14.47 -21.70
CA THR A 213 23.36 15.29 -22.89
C THR A 213 24.47 14.67 -23.73
N GLU A 214 24.54 15.03 -25.02
CA GLU A 214 25.51 14.48 -25.97
C GLU A 214 26.71 15.41 -26.22
N GLN A 215 26.54 16.74 -26.14
CA GLN A 215 27.59 17.72 -26.50
C GLN A 215 27.71 18.85 -25.45
N PRO A 216 28.62 18.73 -24.46
CA PRO A 216 29.42 17.54 -24.16
C PRO A 216 28.57 16.40 -23.61
N VAL A 217 29.11 15.17 -23.60
CA VAL A 217 28.47 14.05 -22.91
C VAL A 217 28.45 14.37 -21.43
N SER A 218 27.27 14.54 -20.86
CA SER A 218 27.12 14.82 -19.43
C SER A 218 25.93 14.10 -18.85
N VAL A 219 25.99 13.78 -17.56
CA VAL A 219 24.89 13.21 -16.78
C VAL A 219 24.61 14.14 -15.61
N SER A 220 23.42 14.72 -15.61
CA SER A 220 22.93 15.56 -14.52
C SER A 220 21.90 14.81 -13.70
N VAL A 221 22.13 14.70 -12.40
CA VAL A 221 21.20 14.13 -11.43
C VAL A 221 20.69 15.25 -10.55
N ALA A 222 19.38 15.37 -10.40
CA ALA A 222 18.75 16.30 -9.45
C ALA A 222 17.76 15.53 -8.58
N THR A 223 17.76 15.78 -7.27
CA THR A 223 16.84 15.11 -6.35
C THR A 223 16.31 16.04 -5.26
N ASP A 224 15.08 15.77 -4.85
CA ASP A 224 14.46 16.25 -3.62
C ASP A 224 13.57 15.12 -3.10
N TYR A 225 14.14 14.30 -2.23
CA TYR A 225 13.55 13.06 -1.73
C TYR A 225 13.36 13.14 -0.22
N GLU A 226 12.14 12.92 0.26
CA GLU A 226 11.83 12.94 1.69
C GLU A 226 11.11 11.65 2.10
N VAL A 227 11.66 10.97 3.11
CA VAL A 227 11.15 9.70 3.64
C VAL A 227 11.02 9.77 5.15
N ASN A 228 9.92 9.26 5.65
CA ASN A 228 9.80 8.83 7.04
C ASN A 228 9.84 7.31 7.09
N ALA A 229 10.59 6.75 8.02
CA ALA A 229 10.62 5.32 8.29
C ALA A 229 10.58 5.06 9.79
N SER A 230 10.05 3.90 10.17
CA SER A 230 10.12 3.37 11.52
C SER A 230 10.50 1.91 11.41
N PHE A 231 11.77 1.60 11.65
CA PHE A 231 12.28 0.24 11.58
C PHE A 231 13.47 0.08 12.53
N PRO A 232 13.61 -1.03 13.27
CA PRO A 232 14.76 -1.29 14.12
C PRO A 232 16.08 -1.32 13.30
N MET A 233 16.80 -0.20 13.30
CA MET A 233 18.05 -0.02 12.59
C MET A 233 19.09 0.57 13.54
N GLU A 234 20.34 0.15 13.38
CA GLU A 234 21.51 0.81 13.95
C GLU A 234 22.24 1.62 12.87
N TYR A 235 22.80 2.74 13.32
CA TYR A 235 23.50 3.71 12.48
C TYR A 235 24.90 3.90 13.03
N ASP A 236 25.90 3.47 12.27
CA ASP A 236 27.28 3.83 12.57
C ASP A 236 27.54 5.23 12.03
N ARG A 237 28.16 6.08 12.85
CA ARG A 237 28.45 7.47 12.49
C ARG A 237 29.92 7.80 12.71
N ASN A 238 30.45 8.61 11.81
CA ASN A 238 31.71 9.31 12.02
C ASN A 238 31.55 10.41 13.09
N PRO A 239 32.66 10.90 13.68
CA PRO A 239 32.63 12.00 14.65
C PRO A 239 32.00 13.31 14.12
N ASP A 240 31.95 13.49 12.80
CA ASP A 240 31.33 14.63 12.12
C ASP A 240 29.80 14.47 11.93
N GLY A 241 29.23 13.33 12.32
CA GLY A 241 27.80 13.02 12.24
C GLY A 241 27.36 12.25 10.99
N THR A 242 28.26 12.07 10.02
CA THR A 242 27.98 11.36 8.75
C THR A 242 27.71 9.87 9.02
N ILE A 243 26.64 9.34 8.43
CA ILE A 243 26.30 7.91 8.54
C ILE A 243 27.22 7.10 7.63
N THR A 244 28.00 6.19 8.20
CA THR A 244 28.91 5.31 7.44
C THR A 244 28.29 3.95 7.15
N SER A 245 27.38 3.49 8.00
CA SER A 245 26.64 2.27 7.74
C SER A 245 25.29 2.25 8.43
N ILE A 246 24.37 1.52 7.80
CA ILE A 246 23.00 1.32 8.25
C ILE A 246 22.77 -0.19 8.28
N ARG A 247 22.44 -0.74 9.46
CA ARG A 247 22.21 -2.18 9.62
C ARG A 247 20.90 -2.47 10.33
N PRO A 248 20.09 -3.43 9.86
CA PRO A 248 18.91 -3.84 10.59
C PRO A 248 19.32 -4.60 11.86
N VAL A 249 18.66 -4.29 12.96
CA VAL A 249 18.91 -4.94 14.25
C VAL A 249 17.65 -5.61 14.73
N PHE A 250 17.67 -6.93 14.68
CA PHE A 250 16.60 -7.78 15.16
C PHE A 250 17.03 -8.34 16.51
N GLY A 251 16.79 -7.57 17.57
CA GLY A 251 17.09 -8.01 18.93
C GLY A 251 16.02 -9.00 19.38
N ASN A 252 14.95 -8.46 19.98
CA ASN A 252 13.80 -9.25 20.38
C ASN A 252 12.58 -8.80 19.58
N PHE A 253 12.06 -9.70 18.74
CA PHE A 253 10.93 -9.42 17.87
C PHE A 253 9.73 -8.79 18.62
N LEU A 254 9.45 -9.22 19.86
CA LEU A 254 8.35 -8.65 20.64
C LEU A 254 8.65 -7.23 21.11
N SER A 255 9.87 -6.91 21.58
CA SER A 255 10.20 -5.53 21.97
C SER A 255 10.19 -4.59 20.78
N ASP A 256 10.75 -5.05 19.66
CA ASP A 256 11.07 -4.21 18.52
C ASP A 256 9.82 -3.88 17.71
N PHE A 257 8.90 -4.85 17.57
CA PHE A 257 7.72 -4.73 16.72
C PHE A 257 6.37 -4.68 17.47
N LEU A 258 6.30 -5.09 18.75
CA LEU A 258 5.02 -5.12 19.50
C LEU A 258 5.02 -4.26 20.77
N PHE A 259 6.09 -4.25 21.57
CA PHE A 259 6.15 -3.53 22.86
C PHE A 259 6.90 -2.19 22.79
N ASN A 260 7.12 -1.67 21.58
CA ASN A 260 7.70 -0.35 21.33
C ASN A 260 6.76 0.81 21.76
N SER A 261 7.16 2.06 21.50
CA SER A 261 6.31 3.24 21.79
C SER A 261 5.46 3.73 20.60
N ASN A 262 5.40 2.98 19.50
CA ASN A 262 4.58 3.32 18.34
C ASN A 262 3.11 2.95 18.61
N ARG A 263 2.23 3.94 18.71
CA ARG A 263 0.85 3.76 19.19
C ARG A 263 -0.13 4.52 18.32
N GLY A 264 -1.32 3.98 18.16
CA GLY A 264 -2.36 4.61 17.36
C GLY A 264 -3.77 4.23 17.80
N LEU A 265 -4.74 4.88 17.18
CA LEU A 265 -6.15 4.62 17.36
C LEU A 265 -6.84 4.65 16.00
N SER A 266 -7.84 3.80 15.83
CA SER A 266 -8.76 3.88 14.69
C SER A 266 -10.19 3.60 15.11
N VAL A 267 -11.11 4.12 14.30
CA VAL A 267 -12.53 3.86 14.41
C VAL A 267 -13.08 3.35 13.07
N ASP A 268 -14.03 2.42 13.16
CA ASP A 268 -14.79 1.95 12.02
C ASP A 268 -16.28 2.19 12.27
N PHE A 269 -17.02 2.47 11.21
CA PHE A 269 -18.48 2.59 11.23
C PHE A 269 -19.09 1.75 10.13
N GLY A 270 -20.27 1.21 10.40
CA GLY A 270 -20.99 0.39 9.45
C GLY A 270 -22.49 0.46 9.64
N GLY A 271 -23.20 0.16 8.56
CA GLY A 271 -24.64 0.04 8.54
C GLY A 271 -25.11 -1.05 7.59
N VAL A 272 -26.22 -1.69 7.95
CA VAL A 272 -26.97 -2.63 7.12
C VAL A 272 -28.43 -2.24 7.17
N TYR A 273 -29.03 -2.04 6.00
CA TYR A 273 -30.41 -1.62 5.84
C TYR A 273 -31.21 -2.64 5.02
N GLU A 274 -32.22 -3.23 5.64
CA GLU A 274 -33.15 -4.18 5.05
C GLU A 274 -34.30 -3.41 4.40
N TYR A 275 -34.08 -2.91 3.18
CA TYR A 275 -35.09 -2.11 2.48
C TYR A 275 -36.41 -2.85 2.24
N ASN A 276 -36.35 -4.17 2.02
CA ASN A 276 -37.49 -5.09 2.04
C ASN A 276 -36.98 -6.54 2.09
N GLU A 277 -37.91 -7.51 2.10
CA GLU A 277 -37.61 -8.96 2.11
C GLU A 277 -36.64 -9.44 1.02
N LYS A 278 -36.49 -8.68 -0.07
CA LYS A 278 -35.60 -9.03 -1.19
C LYS A 278 -34.33 -8.20 -1.22
N ILE A 279 -34.32 -6.97 -0.72
CA ILE A 279 -33.22 -6.01 -0.91
C ILE A 279 -32.57 -5.70 0.44
N THR A 280 -31.28 -5.99 0.52
CA THR A 280 -30.43 -5.55 1.64
C THR A 280 -29.33 -4.65 1.10
N LEU A 281 -29.14 -3.49 1.72
CA LEU A 281 -28.07 -2.54 1.43
C LEU A 281 -27.09 -2.53 2.61
N SER A 282 -25.81 -2.35 2.35
CA SER A 282 -24.80 -2.21 3.40
C SER A 282 -23.74 -1.20 3.01
N ALA A 283 -23.24 -0.47 3.99
CA ALA A 283 -22.12 0.46 3.82
C ALA A 283 -21.24 0.45 5.07
N SER A 284 -19.95 0.71 4.89
CA SER A 284 -19.00 0.89 6.00
C SER A 284 -17.83 1.78 5.60
N ILE A 285 -17.20 2.34 6.62
CA ILE A 285 -15.90 3.00 6.54
C ILE A 285 -15.03 2.40 7.64
N THR A 286 -13.84 1.94 7.28
CA THR A 286 -12.90 1.27 8.19
C THR A 286 -11.56 1.97 8.16
N ASP A 287 -10.81 1.79 9.25
CA ASP A 287 -9.45 2.27 9.41
C ASP A 287 -9.34 3.80 9.36
N VAL A 288 -10.37 4.49 9.86
CA VAL A 288 -10.28 5.94 10.09
C VAL A 288 -9.44 6.17 11.34
N GLY A 289 -8.16 6.43 11.15
CA GLY A 289 -7.22 6.52 12.26
C GLY A 289 -5.81 6.88 11.85
N PHE A 290 -4.92 6.80 12.81
CA PHE A 290 -3.51 7.15 12.65
C PHE A 290 -2.62 6.37 13.61
N ILE A 291 -1.32 6.33 13.31
CA ILE A 291 -0.28 5.83 14.21
C ILE A 291 0.72 6.96 14.44
N TRP A 292 1.07 7.18 15.71
CA TRP A 292 2.21 7.98 16.13
C TRP A 292 3.42 7.07 16.25
N TRP A 293 4.46 7.39 15.48
CA TRP A 293 5.75 6.70 15.48
C TRP A 293 6.71 7.46 16.39
N ALA A 294 7.06 6.86 17.53
CA ALA A 294 7.92 7.43 18.58
C ALA A 294 9.16 6.58 18.87
N SER A 295 9.26 5.40 18.28
CA SER A 295 10.40 4.49 18.41
C SER A 295 10.94 4.17 17.03
N ASN A 296 12.26 3.99 16.94
CA ASN A 296 12.96 3.58 15.71
C ASN A 296 12.68 4.47 14.50
N SER A 297 12.32 5.74 14.75
CA SER A 297 11.90 6.70 13.74
C SER A 297 13.12 7.30 13.07
N VAL A 298 13.11 7.35 11.74
CA VAL A 298 14.10 8.04 10.92
C VAL A 298 13.38 8.87 9.88
N ASN A 299 13.77 10.13 9.77
CA ASN A 299 13.29 11.06 8.76
C ASN A 299 14.49 11.42 7.91
N LEU A 300 14.51 10.97 6.66
CA LEU A 300 15.56 11.23 5.69
C LEU A 300 15.09 12.30 4.71
N HIS A 301 15.90 13.33 4.53
CA HIS A 301 15.76 14.30 3.45
C HIS A 301 17.06 14.31 2.66
N ALA A 302 16.94 14.07 1.36
CA ALA A 302 18.03 14.14 0.40
C ALA A 302 17.69 15.22 -0.63
N ASP A 303 18.51 16.25 -0.74
CA ASP A 303 18.32 17.31 -1.73
C ASP A 303 19.64 17.76 -2.35
N GLY A 304 19.61 18.09 -3.63
CA GLY A 304 20.78 18.56 -4.36
C GLY A 304 20.83 18.08 -5.79
N GLY A 305 21.97 18.30 -6.43
CA GLY A 305 22.20 17.85 -7.78
C GLY A 305 23.66 17.93 -8.16
N ILE A 306 24.03 17.07 -9.11
CA ILE A 306 25.39 16.93 -9.62
C ILE A 306 25.31 16.82 -11.14
N THR A 307 26.19 17.52 -11.83
CA THR A 307 26.43 17.32 -13.26
C THR A 307 27.82 16.76 -13.42
N TYR A 308 27.88 15.59 -14.05
CA TYR A 308 29.11 14.89 -14.35
C TYR A 308 29.38 14.99 -15.86
N ILE A 309 30.58 15.42 -16.27
CA ILE A 309 30.96 15.52 -17.70
C ILE A 309 31.90 14.36 -18.04
N GLY A 310 31.64 13.66 -19.15
CA GLY A 310 32.37 12.45 -19.56
C GLY A 310 33.89 12.59 -19.55
N GLU A 311 34.42 13.74 -19.99
CA GLU A 311 35.85 14.06 -20.02
C GLU A 311 36.50 14.10 -18.64
N ASP A 312 35.73 14.30 -17.55
CA ASP A 312 36.25 14.32 -16.18
C ASP A 312 36.72 12.92 -15.71
N LEU A 313 36.40 11.83 -16.43
CA LEU A 313 36.71 10.44 -16.03
C LEU A 313 37.98 9.93 -16.69
N ASP A 314 38.31 10.47 -17.85
CA ASP A 314 39.45 10.07 -18.67
C ASP A 314 40.79 10.33 -17.97
N GLN A 315 40.82 11.32 -17.06
CA GLN A 315 41.99 11.60 -16.22
C GLN A 315 42.24 10.52 -15.14
N TYR A 316 41.22 9.73 -14.78
CA TYR A 316 41.33 8.71 -13.72
C TYR A 316 41.49 7.30 -14.26
N THR A 317 41.06 7.01 -15.49
CA THR A 317 41.26 5.71 -16.14
C THR A 317 42.71 5.46 -16.56
N GLN A 318 43.51 6.52 -16.73
CA GLN A 318 44.92 6.43 -17.14
C GLN A 318 45.88 5.92 -16.05
N ASN A 319 45.48 5.92 -14.77
CA ASN A 319 46.37 5.62 -13.63
C ASN A 319 46.21 4.23 -12.99
N ASN A 320 45.48 3.28 -13.59
CA ASN A 320 45.34 1.88 -13.13
C ASN A 320 44.86 1.67 -11.66
N GLN A 321 44.33 2.69 -10.98
CA GLN A 321 43.80 2.59 -9.62
C GLN A 321 42.27 2.71 -9.64
N SER A 322 41.61 1.64 -10.07
CA SER A 322 40.14 1.56 -10.14
C SER A 322 39.43 1.78 -8.79
N GLN A 323 40.15 1.61 -7.68
CA GLN A 323 39.64 1.87 -6.32
C GLN A 323 39.45 3.37 -6.03
N ASP A 324 40.24 4.25 -6.65
CA ASP A 324 40.15 5.70 -6.43
C ASP A 324 38.92 6.31 -7.11
N ILE A 325 38.53 5.80 -8.29
CA ILE A 325 37.38 6.32 -9.04
C ILE A 325 36.08 6.13 -8.26
N LEU A 326 35.87 4.95 -7.69
CA LEU A 326 34.65 4.66 -6.92
C LEU A 326 34.58 5.52 -5.65
N GLN A 327 35.70 5.72 -4.97
CA GLN A 327 35.77 6.59 -3.79
C GLN A 327 35.50 8.05 -4.16
N ILE A 328 36.10 8.56 -5.24
CA ILE A 328 35.87 9.94 -5.71
C ILE A 328 34.41 10.14 -6.12
N LEU A 329 33.82 9.18 -6.84
CA LEU A 329 32.40 9.23 -7.20
C LEU A 329 31.51 9.22 -5.95
N GLN A 330 31.84 8.39 -4.96
CA GLN A 330 31.14 8.38 -3.67
C GLN A 330 31.26 9.74 -2.96
N ASP A 331 32.48 10.27 -2.81
CA ASP A 331 32.72 11.55 -2.14
C ASP A 331 32.02 12.73 -2.87
N THR A 332 31.97 12.68 -4.21
CA THR A 332 31.30 13.71 -5.01
C THR A 332 29.77 13.60 -4.85
N ILE A 333 29.22 12.39 -4.78
CA ILE A 333 27.79 12.16 -4.48
C ILE A 333 27.49 12.65 -3.06
N GLU A 334 28.27 12.25 -2.05
CA GLU A 334 28.08 12.66 -0.65
C GLU A 334 28.18 14.17 -0.45
N SER A 335 29.04 14.86 -1.20
CA SER A 335 29.16 16.33 -1.13
C SER A 335 28.10 17.09 -1.93
N SER A 336 27.57 16.49 -3.01
CA SER A 336 26.56 17.13 -3.89
C SER A 336 25.13 16.97 -3.39
N PHE A 337 24.86 15.93 -2.60
CA PHE A 337 23.56 15.68 -1.98
C PHE A 337 23.62 15.92 -0.49
N ARG A 338 22.76 16.79 0.02
CA ARG A 338 22.60 16.96 1.46
C ARG A 338 21.71 15.87 2.00
N PHE A 339 22.29 14.95 2.77
CA PHE A 339 21.54 13.95 3.51
C PHE A 339 21.35 14.42 4.95
N ASN A 340 20.13 14.79 5.29
CA ASN A 340 19.75 15.09 6.66
C ASN A 340 18.89 13.95 7.19
N ASP A 341 19.36 13.31 8.25
CA ASP A 341 18.55 12.35 8.99
C ASP A 341 18.19 12.92 10.37
N THR A 342 16.95 12.72 10.81
CA THR A 342 16.56 13.02 12.19
C THR A 342 15.77 11.85 12.77
N GLN A 343 15.82 11.69 14.09
CA GLN A 343 15.04 10.68 14.80
C GLN A 343 13.79 11.28 15.45
N LYS A 344 13.07 12.11 14.68
CA LYS A 344 11.87 12.79 15.19
C LYS A 344 10.67 11.87 15.08
N SER A 345 9.80 11.97 16.07
CA SER A 345 8.50 11.33 16.00
C SER A 345 7.64 11.94 14.90
N TYR A 346 6.77 11.12 14.30
CA TYR A 346 5.84 11.58 13.26
C TYR A 346 4.54 10.77 13.29
N ILE A 347 3.55 11.24 12.55
CA ILE A 347 2.24 10.58 12.45
C ILE A 347 2.02 10.12 11.02
N THR A 348 1.45 8.93 10.85
CA THR A 348 0.91 8.47 9.56
C THR A 348 -0.56 8.15 9.70
N MET A 349 -1.36 8.56 8.72
CA MET A 349 -2.76 8.13 8.62
C MET A 349 -2.82 6.67 8.18
N LEU A 350 -3.81 5.94 8.67
CA LEU A 350 -4.10 4.61 8.14
C LEU A 350 -4.71 4.72 6.73
N PRO A 351 -4.50 3.72 5.87
CA PRO A 351 -5.23 3.61 4.61
C PRO A 351 -6.72 3.31 4.85
N MET A 352 -7.54 4.36 4.86
CA MET A 352 -8.97 4.26 5.08
C MET A 352 -9.65 3.48 3.95
N THR A 353 -10.60 2.61 4.28
CA THR A 353 -11.38 1.87 3.28
C THR A 353 -12.86 2.14 3.43
N ALA A 354 -13.55 2.43 2.32
CA ALA A 354 -15.01 2.48 2.29
C ALA A 354 -15.58 1.32 1.48
N PHE A 355 -16.65 0.72 1.99
CA PHE A 355 -17.42 -0.29 1.30
C PHE A 355 -18.87 0.16 1.13
N ALA A 356 -19.44 -0.19 -0.01
CA ALA A 356 -20.88 -0.12 -0.25
C ALA A 356 -21.30 -1.38 -1.00
N GLY A 357 -22.47 -1.92 -0.68
CA GLY A 357 -22.97 -3.13 -1.30
C GLY A 357 -24.47 -3.27 -1.23
N GLY A 358 -24.99 -4.13 -2.09
CA GLY A 358 -26.39 -4.48 -2.16
C GLY A 358 -26.57 -5.95 -2.49
N SER A 359 -27.64 -6.55 -1.98
CA SER A 359 -28.07 -7.90 -2.36
C SER A 359 -29.54 -7.92 -2.72
N TYR A 360 -29.89 -8.74 -3.70
CA TYR A 360 -31.25 -8.97 -4.17
C TYR A 360 -31.59 -10.46 -4.14
N GLN A 361 -32.62 -10.83 -3.37
CA GLN A 361 -33.15 -12.19 -3.32
C GLN A 361 -34.04 -12.44 -4.54
N VAL A 362 -33.58 -13.28 -5.47
CA VAL A 362 -34.32 -13.61 -6.69
C VAL A 362 -35.45 -14.59 -6.39
N ASN A 363 -35.16 -15.62 -5.61
CA ASN A 363 -36.08 -16.65 -5.12
C ASN A 363 -35.55 -17.20 -3.79
N PRO A 364 -36.25 -18.08 -3.06
CA PRO A 364 -35.79 -18.58 -1.75
C PRO A 364 -34.41 -19.25 -1.73
N LYS A 365 -33.89 -19.71 -2.88
CA LYS A 365 -32.61 -20.42 -3.01
C LYS A 365 -31.51 -19.63 -3.73
N SER A 366 -31.82 -18.46 -4.29
CA SER A 366 -30.89 -17.70 -5.14
C SER A 366 -30.84 -16.22 -4.75
N LYS A 367 -29.63 -15.72 -4.48
CA LYS A 367 -29.37 -14.33 -4.13
C LYS A 367 -28.27 -13.76 -5.02
N ILE A 368 -28.54 -12.64 -5.67
CA ILE A 368 -27.53 -11.85 -6.41
C ILE A 368 -26.96 -10.82 -5.45
N ARG A 369 -25.64 -10.63 -5.44
CA ARG A 369 -24.96 -9.65 -4.59
C ARG A 369 -23.98 -8.84 -5.43
N CYS A 370 -23.87 -7.53 -5.16
CA CYS A 370 -22.92 -6.62 -5.79
C CYS A 370 -22.31 -5.72 -4.70
N ASN A 371 -21.00 -5.45 -4.78
CA ASN A 371 -20.34 -4.51 -3.87
C ASN A 371 -19.29 -3.67 -4.59
N ARG A 372 -18.80 -2.67 -3.87
CA ARG A 372 -17.72 -1.81 -4.27
C ARG A 372 -16.85 -1.52 -3.04
N LYS A 373 -15.55 -1.83 -3.16
CA LYS A 373 -14.49 -1.38 -2.24
C LYS A 373 -13.80 -0.15 -2.83
N THR A 374 -13.66 0.91 -2.04
CA THR A 374 -12.84 2.09 -2.35
C THR A 374 -11.76 2.22 -1.29
N PHE A 375 -10.51 2.26 -1.72
CA PHE A 375 -9.35 2.37 -0.83
C PHE A 375 -8.78 3.79 -0.93
N PHE A 376 -8.73 4.50 0.18
CA PHE A 376 -8.17 5.84 0.27
C PHE A 376 -6.76 5.71 0.80
N ILE A 377 -5.81 5.70 -0.11
CA ILE A 377 -4.41 5.85 0.27
C ILE A 377 -4.20 7.34 0.48
N SER A 378 -3.70 7.73 1.67
CA SER A 378 -3.11 9.05 1.90
C SER A 378 -1.80 9.18 1.12
N MET A 379 -1.85 8.92 -0.18
CA MET A 379 -0.84 9.42 -1.08
C MET A 379 -1.36 10.78 -1.52
N VAL A 380 -0.55 11.82 -1.27
CA VAL A 380 -0.76 13.14 -1.82
C VAL A 380 -1.09 12.94 -3.31
N GLN A 381 -2.36 13.07 -3.66
CA GLN A 381 -2.71 13.30 -5.05
C GLN A 381 -2.36 14.77 -5.25
N PRO A 382 -1.44 15.13 -6.17
CA PRO A 382 -1.51 16.46 -6.70
C PRO A 382 -2.92 16.58 -7.29
N CYS A 383 -3.72 17.48 -6.74
CA CYS A 383 -4.89 17.96 -7.44
C CYS A 383 -4.38 18.45 -8.80
N HIS A 384 -4.72 17.71 -9.86
CA HIS A 384 -4.52 18.22 -11.21
C HIS A 384 -5.39 19.48 -11.34
N HIS A 385 -4.73 20.63 -11.38
CA HIS A 385 -5.27 21.85 -11.97
C HIS A 385 -5.11 21.80 -13.49
#